data_AF-A0A2R6IZD3-F1
#
_entry.id   AF-A0A2R6IZD3-F1
#
_cell.length_a   1.000
_cell.length_b   1.000
_cell.length_c   1.000
_cell.angle_alpha   90.00
_cell.angle_beta   90.00
_cell.angle_gamma   90.00
#
_symmetry.space_group_name_H-M   'P 1'
#
loop_
_entity.id
_entity.type
_entity.pdbx_description
1 polymer ?
#
loop_
_entity_poly.entity_id
_entity_poly.type
_entity_poly.pdbx_seq_one_letter_code
_entity_poly.pdbx_strand_id
1 'polypeptide(L)'
;RVALPAILMLTIADPLSGLLGSDELRAAKEASVLAITFLVCFAIATPFVPPVPALLGAFAATLADGVKPVLRGYVIDDNLTIPVAAAVAIAAGLAVGG
;
A
#
# COMPACT_ATOMS: atom_id res chain seq x y z
N ARG A 1 0.57 -2.94 -16.49
CA ARG A 1 0.24 -3.96 -15.47
C ARG A 1 0.73 -3.65 -14.07
N VAL A 2 1.85 -2.93 -13.87
CA VAL A 2 2.35 -2.56 -12.52
C VAL A 2 1.85 -1.19 -12.05
N ALA A 3 2.00 -0.15 -12.88
CA ALA A 3 1.64 1.22 -12.50
C ALA A 3 0.14 1.39 -12.21
N LEU A 4 -0.73 0.75 -13.00
CA LEU A 4 -2.18 0.87 -12.83
C LEU A 4 -2.68 0.39 -11.45
N PRO A 5 -2.41 -0.86 -11.00
CA PRO A 5 -2.80 -1.26 -9.65
C PRO A 5 -2.11 -0.43 -8.56
N ALA A 6 -0.85 0.00 -8.74
CA ALA A 6 -0.15 0.81 -7.75
C ALA A 6 -0.80 2.19 -7.54
N ILE A 7 -1.21 2.87 -8.62
CA ILE A 7 -1.93 4.14 -8.53
C ILE A 7 -3.35 3.92 -7.98
N LEU A 8 -4.04 2.84 -8.36
CA LEU A 8 -5.36 2.51 -7.82
C LEU A 8 -5.33 2.23 -6.31
N MET A 9 -4.29 1.55 -5.82
CA MET A 9 -4.08 1.36 -4.38
C MET A 9 -4.00 2.71 -3.66
N LEU A 10 -3.24 3.67 -4.19
CA LEU A 10 -3.23 5.01 -3.65
C LEU A 10 -4.62 5.66 -3.73
N THR A 11 -5.23 5.71 -4.91
CA THR A 11 -6.48 6.45 -5.12
C THR A 11 -7.67 5.92 -4.29
N ILE A 12 -7.67 4.63 -3.95
CA ILE A 12 -8.80 3.96 -3.27
C ILE A 12 -8.46 3.61 -1.82
N ALA A 13 -7.33 2.96 -1.57
CA ALA A 13 -7.02 2.44 -0.24
C ALA A 13 -6.62 3.55 0.73
N ASP A 14 -5.96 4.61 0.27
CA ASP A 14 -5.54 5.73 1.13
C ASP A 14 -6.74 6.52 1.70
N PRO A 15 -7.73 6.98 0.91
CA PRO A 15 -8.93 7.61 1.47
C PRO A 15 -9.70 6.70 2.42
N LEU A 16 -9.82 5.41 2.10
CA LEU A 16 -10.49 4.43 2.99
C LEU A 16 -9.75 4.32 4.33
N SER A 17 -8.43 4.21 4.29
CA SER A 17 -7.60 4.11 5.49
C SER A 17 -7.62 5.41 6.30
N GLY A 18 -7.65 6.57 5.66
CA GLY A 18 -7.81 7.87 6.30
C GLY A 18 -9.16 8.03 7.01
N LEU A 19 -10.25 7.56 6.38
CA LEU A 19 -11.59 7.57 6.99
C LEU A 19 -11.65 6.65 8.22
N LEU A 20 -11.06 5.45 8.12
CA LEU A 20 -11.08 4.46 9.20
C LEU A 20 -10.12 4.79 10.36
N GLY A 21 -9.03 5.53 10.10
CA GLY A 21 -8.03 5.91 11.10
C GLY A 21 -8.22 7.30 11.72
N SER A 22 -9.31 7.99 11.40
CA SER A 22 -9.52 9.42 11.75
C SER A 22 -9.63 9.72 13.25
N ASP A 23 -9.88 8.72 14.09
CA ASP A 23 -9.98 8.87 15.55
C ASP A 23 -8.66 8.61 16.31
N GLU A 24 -7.57 8.19 15.66
CA GLU A 24 -6.33 7.79 16.34
C GLU A 24 -5.10 8.64 15.97
N LEU A 25 -4.70 9.56 16.85
CA LEU A 25 -3.37 10.22 16.83
C LEU A 25 -2.28 9.25 17.33
N ARG A 26 -2.04 8.16 16.59
CA ARG A 26 -0.99 7.18 16.90
C ARG A 26 0.09 7.14 15.81
N ALA A 27 1.30 6.76 16.22
CA ALA A 27 2.45 6.63 15.32
C ALA A 27 2.30 5.47 14.31
N ALA A 28 1.42 4.51 14.60
CA ALA A 28 1.01 3.44 13.70
C ALA A 28 -0.52 3.31 13.73
N LYS A 29 -1.13 3.01 12.59
CA LYS A 29 -2.58 2.76 12.48
C LYS A 29 -2.98 1.50 13.26
N GLU A 30 -4.24 1.43 13.68
CA GLU A 30 -4.79 0.22 14.29
C GLU A 30 -4.60 -1.01 13.38
N ALA A 31 -4.38 -2.17 13.99
CA ALA A 31 -4.24 -3.43 13.26
C ALA A 31 -5.47 -3.77 12.40
N SER A 32 -6.66 -3.33 12.82
CA SER A 32 -7.92 -3.41 12.08
C SER A 32 -7.84 -2.65 10.75
N VAL A 33 -7.38 -1.40 10.78
CA VAL A 33 -7.23 -0.54 9.59
C VAL A 33 -6.19 -1.11 8.64
N LEU A 34 -5.04 -1.57 9.16
CA LEU A 34 -3.99 -2.19 8.33
C LEU A 34 -4.49 -3.45 7.62
N ALA A 35 -5.27 -4.30 8.32
CA ALA A 35 -5.85 -5.49 7.72
C ALA A 35 -6.83 -5.13 6.58
N ILE A 36 -7.67 -4.11 6.77
CA ILE A 36 -8.59 -3.64 5.73
C ILE A 36 -7.81 -3.07 4.55
N THR A 37 -6.83 -2.19 4.78
CA THR A 37 -5.97 -1.64 3.72
C THR A 37 -5.30 -2.74 2.91
N PHE A 38 -4.76 -3.77 3.58
CA PHE A 38 -4.16 -4.92 2.90
C PHE A 38 -5.16 -5.66 2.00
N LEU A 39 -6.34 -5.97 2.52
CA LEU A 39 -7.38 -6.67 1.76
C LEU A 39 -7.85 -5.87 0.54
N VAL A 40 -8.05 -4.55 0.71
CA VAL A 40 -8.41 -3.65 -0.39
C VAL A 40 -7.32 -3.60 -1.45
N CYS A 41 -6.07 -3.37 -1.04
CA CYS A 41 -4.93 -3.34 -1.96
C CYS A 41 -4.76 -4.68 -2.71
N PHE A 42 -4.92 -5.81 -2.01
CA PHE A 42 -4.84 -7.13 -2.61
C PHE A 42 -5.95 -7.36 -3.64
N ALA A 43 -7.19 -6.98 -3.31
CA ALA A 43 -8.32 -7.06 -4.22
C ALA A 43 -8.11 -6.18 -5.47
N ILE A 44 -7.53 -4.99 -5.32
CA ILE A 44 -7.18 -4.10 -6.43
C ILE A 44 -6.11 -4.72 -7.32
N ALA A 45 -5.08 -5.36 -6.77
CA ALA A 45 -3.97 -5.91 -7.55
C ALA A 45 -4.32 -7.18 -8.32
N THR A 46 -5.14 -8.05 -7.72
CA THR A 46 -5.50 -9.37 -8.22
C THR A 46 -5.95 -9.41 -9.70
N PRO A 47 -6.77 -8.47 -10.21
CA PRO A 47 -7.15 -8.49 -11.63
C PRO A 47 -6.03 -8.11 -12.62
N PHE A 48 -4.88 -7.59 -12.14
CA PHE A 48 -3.81 -7.07 -13.01
C PHE A 48 -2.54 -7.92 -13.02
N VAL A 49 -2.25 -8.65 -11.94
CA VAL A 49 -1.01 -9.41 -11.76
C VAL A 49 -1.26 -10.75 -11.06
N PRO A 50 -0.35 -11.75 -11.19
CA PRO A 50 -0.48 -13.02 -10.49
C PRO A 50 -0.54 -12.87 -8.95
N PRO A 51 -1.00 -13.91 -8.22
CA PRO A 51 -1.24 -13.82 -6.78
C PRO A 51 -0.02 -13.40 -5.95
N VAL A 52 1.18 -13.90 -6.28
CA VAL A 52 2.41 -13.58 -5.52
C VAL A 52 2.79 -12.10 -5.65
N PRO A 53 2.93 -11.51 -6.86
CA PRO A 53 3.10 -10.07 -7.02
C PRO A 53 1.98 -9.23 -6.38
N ALA A 54 0.72 -9.68 -6.46
CA ALA A 54 -0.41 -9.00 -5.85
C ALA A 54 -0.28 -8.93 -4.31
N LEU A 55 0.08 -10.05 -3.67
CA LEU A 55 0.34 -10.12 -2.23
C LEU A 55 1.48 -9.18 -1.82
N LEU A 56 2.60 -9.20 -2.56
CA LEU A 56 3.75 -8.35 -2.28
C LEU A 56 3.42 -6.86 -2.42
N GLY A 57 2.70 -6.49 -3.49
CA GLY A 57 2.22 -5.14 -3.71
C GLY A 57 1.31 -4.64 -2.61
N ALA A 58 0.32 -5.45 -2.22
CA ALA A 58 -0.61 -5.14 -1.14
C ALA A 58 0.11 -4.96 0.20
N PHE A 59 1.04 -5.85 0.53
CA PHE A 59 1.82 -5.75 1.76
C PHE A 59 2.68 -4.48 1.81
N ALA A 60 3.36 -4.14 0.71
CA ALA A 60 4.18 -2.94 0.63
C ALA A 60 3.33 -1.65 0.73
N ALA A 61 2.17 -1.61 0.07
CA ALA A 61 1.22 -0.51 0.17
C ALA A 61 0.70 -0.31 1.60
N THR A 62 0.32 -1.40 2.28
CA THR A 62 -0.16 -1.36 3.67
C THR A 62 0.92 -0.88 4.64
N LEU A 63 2.17 -1.28 4.44
CA LEU A 63 3.28 -0.76 5.25
C LEU A 63 3.51 0.73 5.02
N ALA A 64 3.44 1.19 3.77
CA ALA A 64 3.58 2.59 3.40
C ALA A 64 2.46 3.47 4.01
N ASP A 65 1.23 2.95 4.05
CA ASP A 65 0.06 3.60 4.67
C ASP A 65 0.12 3.57 6.22
N GLY A 66 0.66 2.49 6.78
CA GLY A 66 0.68 2.25 8.22
C GLY A 66 1.84 2.90 8.96
N VAL A 67 2.97 3.13 8.29
CA VAL A 67 4.20 3.64 8.88
C VAL A 67 4.67 4.85 8.10
N LYS A 68 4.57 6.03 8.72
CA LYS A 68 5.05 7.29 8.13
C LYS A 68 6.57 7.37 8.25
N PRO A 69 7.34 7.27 7.14
CA PRO A 69 8.78 7.37 7.21
C PRO A 69 9.20 8.81 7.48
N VAL A 70 10.18 9.00 8.35
CA VAL A 70 10.77 10.32 8.63
C VAL A 70 12.20 10.34 8.14
N LEU A 71 12.49 11.16 7.13
CA LEU A 71 13.83 11.34 6.58
C LEU A 71 14.33 12.74 6.92
N ARG A 72 15.40 12.82 7.73
CA ARG A 72 16.01 14.10 8.16
C ARG A 72 14.99 15.07 8.80
N GLY A 73 14.04 14.53 9.56
CA GLY A 73 12.99 15.32 10.21
C GLY A 73 11.78 15.65 9.32
N TYR A 74 11.79 15.29 8.04
CA TYR A 74 10.65 15.43 7.14
C TYR A 74 9.84 14.15 7.07
N VAL A 75 8.53 14.25 7.31
CA VAL A 75 7.59 13.15 7.12
C VAL A 75 7.39 12.97 5.61
N ILE A 76 7.64 11.77 5.11
CA ILE A 76 7.35 11.41 3.73
C ILE A 76 5.88 11.03 3.64
N ASP A 77 5.18 11.67 2.71
CA ASP A 77 3.75 11.51 2.49
C ASP A 77 3.40 10.15 1.85
N ASP A 78 2.28 9.59 2.27
CA ASP A 78 1.71 8.32 1.79
C ASP A 78 1.30 8.38 0.31
N ASN A 79 0.95 9.56 -0.22
CA ASN A 79 0.72 9.76 -1.65
C ASN A 79 1.95 9.47 -2.50
N LEU A 80 3.15 9.59 -1.92
CA LEU A 80 4.39 9.20 -2.59
C LEU A 80 4.76 7.75 -2.28
N THR A 81 4.70 7.34 -1.02
CA THR A 81 5.24 6.05 -0.59
C THR A 81 4.37 4.87 -1.05
N ILE A 82 3.03 4.98 -1.03
CA ILE A 82 2.11 3.91 -1.43
C ILE A 82 2.34 3.46 -2.88
N PRO A 83 2.21 4.33 -3.91
CA PRO A 83 2.31 3.89 -5.30
C PRO A 83 3.73 3.43 -5.64
N VAL A 84 4.76 4.05 -5.05
CA VAL A 84 6.15 3.67 -5.29
C VAL A 84 6.47 2.31 -4.66
N ALA A 85 6.13 2.10 -3.39
CA ALA A 85 6.38 0.84 -2.69
C ALA A 85 5.61 -0.32 -3.35
N ALA A 86 4.32 -0.10 -3.67
CA ALA A 86 3.50 -1.09 -4.36
C ALA A 86 4.08 -1.46 -5.73
N ALA A 87 4.45 -0.46 -6.54
CA ALA A 87 5.01 -0.70 -7.87
C ALA A 87 6.32 -1.49 -7.82
N VAL A 88 7.23 -1.13 -6.91
CA VAL A 88 8.51 -1.83 -6.71
C VAL A 88 8.28 -3.28 -6.27
N ALA A 89 7.39 -3.52 -5.30
CA ALA A 89 7.11 -4.86 -4.79
C ALA A 89 6.44 -5.76 -5.83
N ILE A 90 5.48 -5.24 -6.59
CA ILE A 90 4.85 -5.96 -7.71
C ILE A 90 5.89 -6.27 -8.78
N ALA A 91 6.76 -5.31 -9.14
CA ALA A 91 7.80 -5.51 -10.14
C ALA A 91 8.81 -6.59 -9.70
N ALA A 92 9.22 -6.58 -8.43
CA ALA A 92 10.08 -7.60 -7.85
C ALA A 92 9.41 -8.98 -7.88
N GLY A 93 8.14 -9.08 -7.48
CA GLY A 93 7.38 -10.33 -7.55
C GLY A 93 7.28 -10.89 -8.97
N LEU A 94 7.09 -10.02 -9.96
CA LEU A 94 7.05 -10.42 -11.37
C LEU A 94 8.42 -10.86 -11.89
N ALA A 95 9.51 -10.27 -11.40
CA ALA A 95 10.87 -10.63 -11.80
C ALA A 95 11.33 -11.98 -11.22
N VAL A 96 10.78 -12.40 -10.08
CA VAL A 96 11.12 -13.68 -9.43
C VAL A 96 10.19 -14.81 -9.87
N GLY A 97 8.95 -14.50 -10.26
CA GLY A 97 7.93 -15.48 -10.64
C GLY A 97 7.71 -15.67 -12.15
N GLY A 98 8.49 -14.99 -13.01
CA GLY A 98 8.46 -15.11 -14.47
C GLY A 98 9.76 -15.67 -15.01
#